data_AF-A5UNP3-F1
#
_entry.id   AF-A5UNP3-F1
#
_cell.length_a   1.000
_cell.length_b   1.000
_cell.length_c   1.000
_cell.angle_alpha   90.00
_cell.angle_beta   90.00
_cell.angle_gamma   90.00
#
_symmetry.space_group_name_H-M   'P 1'
#
loop_
_entity.id
_entity.type
_entity.pdbx_description
1 polymer ?
#
loop_
_entity_poly.entity_id
_entity_poly.type
_entity_poly.pdbx_seq_one_letter_code
_entity_poly.pdbx_strand_id
1 'polypeptide(L)'
;MSYIILAVLFFLSGFFMKLSDDACDVGDDKSLAIALGLLCAITSAFATVSSASAAYIFIGILIGNLLALKVDGIHHIITLVLFVLISLVMGIPELSVVILLICIFSALLDEIGHELISNLTENKFLNYFFEYRCAMKVAIFLLAVCGVFNIFFFVLFILFEFAYLVAGSISENGLFKKSRI
;
A
#
# COMPACT_ATOMS: atom_id res chain seq x y z
N MET A 1 7.68 6.18 18.59
CA MET A 1 7.49 7.21 17.55
C MET A 1 6.19 7.96 17.85
N SER A 2 6.12 9.29 17.66
CA SER A 2 4.86 10.03 17.83
C SER A 2 3.84 9.60 16.76
N TYR A 3 2.56 9.51 17.12
CA TYR A 3 1.47 9.19 16.17
C TYR A 3 1.41 10.18 15.00
N ILE A 4 1.84 11.43 15.21
CA ILE A 4 1.91 12.45 14.15
C ILE A 4 2.94 12.06 13.09
N ILE A 5 4.12 11.58 13.52
CA ILE A 5 5.17 11.16 12.58
C ILE A 5 4.71 9.91 11.81
N LEU A 6 4.08 8.96 12.50
CA LEU A 6 3.46 7.79 11.85
C LEU A 6 2.40 8.19 10.82
N ALA A 7 1.54 9.17 11.13
CA ALA A 7 0.56 9.70 10.18
C ALA A 7 1.21 10.29 8.93
N VAL A 8 2.28 11.08 9.10
CA VAL A 8 3.03 11.62 7.96
C VAL A 8 3.64 10.48 7.14
N LEU A 9 4.23 9.46 7.77
CA LEU A 9 4.81 8.33 7.06
C LEU A 9 3.76 7.51 6.30
N PHE A 10 2.59 7.23 6.90
CA PHE A 10 1.49 6.55 6.21
C PHE A 10 0.98 7.37 5.02
N PHE A 11 0.76 8.67 5.22
CA PHE A 11 0.32 9.57 4.15
C PHE A 11 1.31 9.58 2.98
N LEU A 12 2.60 9.80 3.27
CA LEU A 12 3.64 9.84 2.24
C LEU A 12 3.81 8.49 1.53
N SER A 13 3.71 7.38 2.27
CA SER A 13 3.79 6.04 1.68
C SER A 13 2.69 5.83 0.64
N GLY A 14 1.43 6.14 0.98
CA GLY A 14 0.31 5.98 0.07
C GLY A 14 0.41 6.93 -1.13
N PHE A 15 0.81 8.17 -0.88
CA PHE A 15 0.99 9.19 -1.90
C PHE A 15 2.06 8.80 -2.93
N PHE A 16 3.26 8.44 -2.45
CA PHE A 16 4.37 8.07 -3.34
C PHE A 16 4.15 6.73 -4.03
N MET A 17 3.42 5.79 -3.42
CA MET A 17 3.05 4.54 -4.06
C MET A 17 2.25 4.81 -5.33
N LYS A 18 1.16 5.58 -5.26
CA LYS A 18 0.33 5.88 -6.44
C LYS A 18 1.08 6.69 -7.49
N LEU A 19 1.84 7.72 -7.07
CA LEU A 19 2.59 8.51 -8.05
C LEU A 19 3.69 7.69 -8.75
N SER A 20 4.32 6.74 -8.05
CA SER A 20 5.29 5.83 -8.64
C SER A 20 4.66 4.95 -9.71
N ASP A 21 3.53 4.30 -9.38
CA ASP A 21 2.79 3.45 -10.31
C ASP A 21 2.37 4.25 -11.54
N ASP A 22 1.72 5.40 -11.34
CA ASP A 22 1.21 6.22 -12.45
C ASP A 22 2.33 6.85 -13.30
N ALA A 23 3.49 7.19 -12.70
CA ALA A 23 4.63 7.67 -13.46
C ALA A 23 5.13 6.62 -14.45
N CYS A 24 5.08 5.33 -14.08
CA CYS A 24 5.44 4.23 -14.96
C CYS A 24 4.33 3.93 -15.97
N ASP A 25 3.09 3.79 -15.51
CA ASP A 25 1.98 3.26 -16.31
C ASP A 25 1.35 4.30 -17.23
N VAL A 26 1.21 5.54 -16.75
CA VAL A 26 0.58 6.65 -17.49
C VAL A 26 1.62 7.57 -18.11
N GLY A 27 2.68 7.89 -17.35
CA GLY A 27 3.74 8.80 -17.77
C GLY A 27 4.80 8.20 -18.69
N ASP A 28 4.98 6.87 -18.64
CA ASP A 28 6.11 6.14 -19.25
C ASP A 28 7.49 6.69 -18.80
N ASP A 29 7.55 7.29 -17.61
CA ASP A 29 8.78 7.83 -17.00
C ASP A 29 9.28 6.89 -15.89
N LYS A 30 10.06 5.89 -16.31
CA LYS A 30 10.66 4.90 -15.41
C LYS A 30 11.62 5.52 -14.40
N SER A 31 12.28 6.63 -14.74
CA SER A 31 13.24 7.27 -13.84
C SER A 31 12.52 7.94 -12.68
N LEU A 32 11.43 8.65 -12.99
CA LEU A 32 10.57 9.26 -11.99
C LEU A 32 9.84 8.21 -11.15
N ALA A 33 9.34 7.14 -11.78
CA ALA A 33 8.73 6.01 -11.06
C ALA A 33 9.70 5.41 -10.03
N ILE A 34 10.97 5.17 -10.41
CA ILE A 34 11.99 4.69 -9.47
C ILE A 34 12.23 5.71 -8.37
N ALA A 35 12.38 6.99 -8.67
CA ALA A 35 12.62 8.03 -7.65
C ALA A 35 11.50 8.10 -6.61
N LEU A 36 10.24 8.05 -7.06
CA LEU A 36 9.06 8.05 -6.19
C LEU A 36 8.92 6.73 -5.42
N GLY A 37 9.19 5.60 -6.08
CA GLY A 37 9.23 4.29 -5.44
C GLY A 37 10.26 4.21 -4.31
N LEU A 38 11.45 4.81 -4.49
CA LEU A 38 12.45 4.90 -3.43
C LEU A 38 11.93 5.70 -2.21
N LEU A 39 11.24 6.82 -2.45
CA LEU A 39 10.62 7.60 -1.37
C LEU A 39 9.50 6.81 -0.67
N CYS A 40 8.70 6.06 -1.43
CA CYS A 40 7.70 5.14 -0.89
C CYS A 40 8.36 4.07 0.00
N ALA A 41 9.42 3.40 -0.48
CA ALA A 41 10.15 2.39 0.28
C ALA A 41 10.71 2.95 1.58
N ILE A 42 11.32 4.15 1.54
CA ILE A 42 11.87 4.80 2.72
C ILE A 42 10.78 5.06 3.75
N THR A 43 9.70 5.74 3.34
CA THR A 43 8.62 6.16 4.26
C THR A 43 7.88 4.96 4.86
N SER A 44 7.58 3.96 4.05
CA SER A 44 6.89 2.73 4.50
C SER A 44 7.80 1.83 5.36
N ALA A 45 9.10 1.72 5.05
CA ALA A 45 10.03 0.96 5.88
C ALA A 45 10.24 1.63 7.24
N PHE A 46 10.39 2.97 7.28
CA PHE A 46 10.46 3.69 8.55
C PHE A 46 9.21 3.51 9.41
N ALA A 47 8.01 3.47 8.81
CA ALA A 47 6.78 3.18 9.54
C ALA A 47 6.78 1.73 10.07
N THR A 48 7.19 0.78 9.24
CA THR A 48 7.30 -0.66 9.56
C THR A 48 8.18 -0.90 10.78
N VAL A 49 9.39 -0.36 10.80
CA VAL A 49 10.34 -0.58 11.91
C VAL A 49 9.95 0.18 13.18
N SER A 50 9.08 1.20 13.05
CA SER A 50 8.65 2.02 14.18
C SER A 50 7.52 1.42 15.01
N SER A 51 6.74 0.48 14.47
CA SER A 51 5.64 -0.15 15.21
C SER A 51 5.21 -1.49 14.61
N ALA A 52 4.86 -2.46 15.48
CA ALA A 52 4.38 -3.76 15.04
C ALA A 52 3.09 -3.66 14.19
N SER A 53 2.13 -2.81 14.57
CA SER A 53 0.89 -2.61 13.80
C SER A 53 1.16 -2.10 12.38
N ALA A 54 2.07 -1.13 12.20
CA ALA A 54 2.47 -0.69 10.87
C ALA A 54 3.18 -1.80 10.10
N ALA A 55 4.04 -2.57 10.76
CA ALA A 55 4.72 -3.69 10.13
C ALA A 55 3.74 -4.74 9.59
N TYR A 56 2.71 -5.13 10.35
CA TYR A 56 1.67 -6.04 9.85
C TYR A 56 0.99 -5.50 8.58
N ILE A 57 0.70 -4.20 8.54
CA ILE A 57 0.03 -3.56 7.41
C ILE A 57 0.95 -3.54 6.19
N PHE A 58 2.14 -2.95 6.29
CA PHE A 58 3.04 -2.77 5.15
C PHE A 58 3.64 -4.09 4.66
N ILE A 59 4.06 -4.98 5.55
CA ILE A 59 4.55 -6.30 5.15
C ILE A 59 3.41 -7.15 4.58
N GLY A 60 2.20 -7.04 5.16
CA GLY A 60 1.01 -7.71 4.64
C GLY A 60 0.69 -7.28 3.20
N ILE A 61 0.67 -5.97 2.94
CA ILE A 61 0.45 -5.41 1.59
C ILE A 61 1.56 -5.84 0.63
N LEU A 62 2.83 -5.76 1.06
CA LEU A 62 3.96 -6.14 0.23
C LEU A 62 3.90 -7.61 -0.20
N ILE A 63 3.68 -8.52 0.75
CA ILE A 63 3.60 -9.95 0.45
C ILE A 63 2.32 -10.28 -0.32
N GLY A 64 1.19 -9.67 0.03
CA GLY A 64 -0.08 -9.81 -0.70
C GLY A 64 0.06 -9.43 -2.17
N ASN A 65 0.67 -8.28 -2.47
CA ASN A 65 0.90 -7.81 -3.83
C ASN A 65 1.94 -8.66 -4.58
N LEU A 66 2.96 -9.17 -3.88
CA LEU A 66 3.93 -10.10 -4.46
C LEU A 66 3.27 -11.43 -4.86
N LEU A 67 2.39 -11.97 -4.02
CA LEU A 67 1.61 -13.18 -4.31
C LEU A 67 0.57 -12.96 -5.42
N ALA A 68 0.03 -11.75 -5.52
CA ALA A 68 -0.83 -11.31 -6.62
C ALA A 68 -0.07 -11.02 -7.93
N LEU A 69 1.26 -11.21 -7.94
CA LEU A 69 2.14 -10.95 -9.10
C LEU A 69 2.07 -9.51 -9.64
N LYS A 70 1.74 -8.54 -8.78
CA LYS A 70 1.72 -7.10 -9.13
C LYS A 70 3.11 -6.45 -9.10
N VAL A 71 4.12 -7.18 -8.64
CA VAL A 71 5.52 -6.74 -8.63
C VAL A 71 6.17 -7.23 -9.92
N ASP A 72 5.89 -6.55 -11.03
CA ASP A 72 6.33 -6.95 -12.38
C ASP A 72 7.30 -5.93 -13.02
N GLY A 73 7.35 -4.70 -12.52
CA GLY A 73 8.24 -3.64 -13.00
C GLY A 73 9.59 -3.55 -12.29
N ILE A 74 10.60 -3.02 -12.99
CA ILE A 74 11.92 -2.68 -12.40
C ILE A 74 11.76 -1.72 -11.21
N HIS A 75 10.86 -0.75 -11.31
CA HIS A 75 10.59 0.21 -10.25
C HIS A 75 10.00 -0.46 -9.00
N HIS A 76 9.11 -1.45 -9.15
CA HIS A 76 8.61 -2.26 -8.04
C HIS A 76 9.71 -3.10 -7.40
N ILE A 77 10.58 -3.74 -8.19
CA ILE A 77 11.69 -4.56 -7.67
C ILE A 77 12.66 -3.69 -6.85
N ILE A 78 13.04 -2.52 -7.37
CA ILE A 78 13.95 -1.60 -6.66
C ILE A 78 13.31 -1.13 -5.34
N THR A 79 12.02 -0.76 -5.39
CA THR A 79 11.24 -0.34 -4.21
C THR A 79 11.19 -1.46 -3.17
N LEU A 80 10.90 -2.69 -3.59
CA LEU A 80 10.84 -3.87 -2.74
C LEU A 80 12.19 -4.16 -2.07
N VAL A 81 13.27 -4.18 -2.85
CA VAL A 81 14.62 -4.45 -2.34
C VAL A 81 15.02 -3.40 -1.31
N LEU A 82 14.77 -2.11 -1.58
CA LEU A 82 15.09 -1.06 -0.63
C LEU A 82 14.27 -1.17 0.66
N PHE A 83 12.96 -1.41 0.54
CA PHE A 83 12.09 -1.59 1.71
C PHE A 83 12.58 -2.72 2.61
N VAL A 84 12.92 -3.87 2.01
CA VAL A 84 13.42 -5.04 2.75
C VAL A 84 14.78 -4.75 3.39
N LEU A 85 15.71 -4.11 2.68
CA LEU A 85 17.03 -3.76 3.22
C LEU A 85 16.92 -2.85 4.44
N ILE A 86 16.13 -1.77 4.35
CA ILE A 86 15.93 -0.85 5.48
C ILE A 86 15.31 -1.59 6.66
N SER A 87 14.29 -2.41 6.40
CA SER A 87 13.58 -3.16 7.44
C SER A 87 14.48 -4.18 8.15
N LEU A 88 15.38 -4.85 7.41
CA LEU A 88 16.34 -5.82 7.99
C LEU A 88 17.46 -5.14 8.78
N VAL A 89 18.01 -4.02 8.26
CA VAL A 89 19.10 -3.30 8.93
C VAL A 89 18.63 -2.64 10.23
N MET A 90 17.43 -2.06 10.23
CA MET A 90 16.87 -1.39 11.41
C MET A 90 16.16 -2.36 12.37
N GLY A 91 15.80 -3.56 11.89
CA GLY A 91 15.11 -4.59 12.65
C GLY A 91 13.59 -4.52 12.47
N ILE A 92 12.98 -5.68 12.22
CA ILE A 92 11.54 -5.84 12.17
C ILE A 92 11.03 -6.17 13.58
N PRO A 93 9.96 -5.51 14.07
CA PRO A 93 9.34 -5.86 15.34
C PRO A 93 8.91 -7.34 15.38
N GLU A 94 8.74 -7.91 16.57
CA GLU A 94 8.20 -9.27 16.70
C GLU A 94 6.75 -9.33 16.19
N LEU A 95 6.50 -10.20 15.22
CA LEU A 95 5.19 -10.37 14.58
C LEU A 95 4.65 -11.78 14.84
N SER A 96 3.38 -11.85 15.23
CA SER A 96 2.61 -13.08 15.25
C SER A 96 2.31 -13.50 13.81
N VAL A 97 2.72 -14.72 13.48
CA VAL A 97 2.47 -15.32 12.17
C VAL A 97 0.98 -15.33 11.83
N VAL A 98 0.10 -15.55 12.80
CA VAL A 98 -1.35 -15.61 12.58
C VAL A 98 -1.90 -14.26 12.14
N ILE A 99 -1.53 -13.18 12.83
CA ILE A 99 -2.00 -11.82 12.49
C ILE A 99 -1.42 -11.39 11.14
N LEU A 100 -0.15 -11.71 10.89
CA LEU A 100 0.49 -11.42 9.62
C LEU A 100 -0.21 -12.15 8.46
N LEU A 101 -0.55 -13.42 8.61
CA LEU A 101 -1.30 -14.18 7.61
C LEU A 101 -2.66 -13.55 7.32
N ILE A 102 -3.39 -13.07 8.34
CA ILE A 102 -4.65 -12.36 8.14
C ILE A 102 -4.42 -11.13 7.24
N CYS A 103 -3.43 -10.30 7.55
CA CYS A 103 -3.11 -9.11 6.73
C CYS A 103 -2.69 -9.47 5.30
N ILE A 104 -1.87 -10.52 5.12
CA ILE A 104 -1.45 -11.00 3.80
C ILE A 104 -2.65 -11.47 2.98
N PHE A 105 -3.50 -12.33 3.55
CA PHE A 105 -4.67 -12.84 2.85
C PHE A 105 -5.66 -11.73 2.53
N SER A 106 -5.87 -10.76 3.42
CA SER A 106 -6.74 -9.62 3.14
C SER A 106 -6.21 -8.75 1.98
N ALA A 107 -4.91 -8.44 1.95
CA ALA A 107 -4.30 -7.71 0.84
C ALA A 107 -4.35 -8.50 -0.48
N LEU A 108 -4.07 -9.81 -0.43
CA LEU A 108 -4.16 -10.69 -1.59
C LEU A 108 -5.60 -10.79 -2.14
N LEU A 109 -6.59 -10.88 -1.25
CA LEU A 109 -8.01 -10.92 -1.62
C LEU A 109 -8.46 -9.61 -2.26
N ASP A 110 -7.97 -8.47 -1.79
CA ASP A 110 -8.27 -7.19 -2.43
C ASP A 110 -7.77 -7.16 -3.88
N GLU A 111 -6.53 -7.62 -4.10
CA GLU A 111 -5.91 -7.56 -5.43
C GLU A 111 -6.47 -8.61 -6.41
N ILE A 112 -6.57 -9.88 -5.99
CA ILE A 112 -7.19 -10.94 -6.82
C ILE A 112 -8.68 -10.65 -7.01
N GLY A 113 -9.37 -10.20 -5.97
CA GLY A 113 -10.80 -9.89 -6.03
C GLY A 113 -11.08 -8.76 -7.02
N HIS A 114 -10.22 -7.74 -7.06
CA HIS A 114 -10.35 -6.65 -8.03
C HIS A 114 -10.27 -7.16 -9.47
N GLU A 115 -9.31 -8.03 -9.79
CA GLU A 115 -9.12 -8.56 -11.15
C GLU A 115 -10.15 -9.63 -11.53
N LEU A 116 -10.50 -10.52 -10.61
CA LEU A 116 -11.37 -11.66 -10.89
C LEU A 116 -12.85 -11.25 -10.93
N ILE A 117 -13.30 -10.41 -9.99
CA ILE A 117 -14.72 -10.07 -9.86
C ILE A 117 -15.14 -9.03 -10.89
N SER A 118 -14.25 -8.12 -11.25
CA SER A 118 -14.48 -7.18 -12.36
C SER A 118 -14.76 -7.90 -13.69
N ASN A 119 -14.15 -9.07 -13.89
CA ASN A 119 -14.35 -9.89 -15.09
C ASN A 119 -15.53 -10.87 -15.00
N LEU A 120 -15.93 -11.29 -13.79
CA LEU A 120 -16.95 -12.34 -13.60
C LEU A 120 -18.36 -11.82 -13.34
N THR A 121 -18.52 -10.62 -12.79
CA THR A 121 -19.83 -10.13 -12.35
C THR A 121 -20.05 -8.65 -12.68
N GLU A 122 -21.23 -8.31 -13.19
CA GLU A 122 -21.66 -6.90 -13.37
C GLU A 122 -22.21 -6.25 -12.09
N ASN A 123 -22.11 -6.94 -10.94
CA ASN A 123 -22.64 -6.44 -9.68
C ASN A 123 -21.77 -5.28 -9.19
N LYS A 124 -22.27 -4.06 -9.43
CA LYS A 124 -21.59 -2.80 -9.09
C LYS A 124 -21.10 -2.77 -7.64
N PHE A 125 -21.85 -3.32 -6.69
CA PHE A 125 -21.47 -3.29 -5.28
C PHE A 125 -20.18 -4.09 -5.01
N LEU A 126 -20.09 -5.30 -5.55
CA LEU A 126 -18.91 -6.16 -5.38
C LEU A 126 -17.70 -5.58 -6.10
N ASN A 127 -17.88 -5.06 -7.32
CA ASN A 127 -16.80 -4.40 -8.04
C ASN A 127 -16.25 -3.21 -7.25
N TYR A 128 -17.13 -2.34 -6.73
CA TYR A 128 -16.69 -1.22 -5.87
C TYR A 128 -16.01 -1.66 -4.58
N PHE A 129 -16.44 -2.77 -3.97
CA PHE A 129 -15.82 -3.29 -2.75
C PHE A 129 -14.34 -3.64 -2.95
N PHE A 130 -14.02 -4.34 -4.04
CA PHE A 130 -12.64 -4.74 -4.32
C PHE A 130 -11.81 -3.63 -4.97
N GLU A 131 -12.43 -2.75 -5.77
CA GLU A 131 -11.75 -1.57 -6.34
C GLU A 131 -11.16 -0.65 -5.26
N TYR A 132 -11.85 -0.46 -4.13
CA TYR A 132 -11.37 0.35 -3.03
C TYR A 132 -10.68 -0.44 -1.91
N ARG A 133 -10.14 -1.63 -2.20
CA ARG A 133 -9.39 -2.46 -1.23
C ARG A 133 -10.09 -2.62 0.13
N CYS A 134 -11.37 -2.94 0.10
CA CYS A 134 -12.17 -2.96 1.33
C CYS A 134 -11.86 -4.15 2.24
N ALA A 135 -11.28 -5.25 1.76
CA ALA A 135 -10.98 -6.41 2.59
C ALA A 135 -9.90 -6.08 3.64
N MET A 136 -8.84 -5.37 3.26
CA MET A 136 -7.79 -4.93 4.17
C MET A 136 -8.31 -3.92 5.20
N LYS A 137 -9.22 -2.99 4.80
CA LYS A 137 -9.89 -2.07 5.73
C LYS A 137 -10.66 -2.83 6.81
N VAL A 138 -11.46 -3.81 6.41
CA VAL A 138 -12.28 -4.61 7.31
C VAL A 138 -11.39 -5.42 8.26
N ALA A 139 -10.32 -6.04 7.74
CA ALA A 139 -9.38 -6.80 8.56
C ALA A 139 -8.69 -5.94 9.62
N ILE A 140 -8.16 -4.78 9.24
CA ILE A 140 -7.51 -3.85 10.18
C ILE A 140 -8.51 -3.33 11.21
N PHE A 141 -9.74 -3.02 10.79
CA PHE A 141 -10.80 -2.59 11.71
C PHE A 141 -11.16 -3.67 12.74
N LEU A 142 -11.35 -4.92 12.30
CA LEU A 142 -11.65 -6.03 13.20
C LEU A 142 -10.49 -6.30 14.17
N LEU A 143 -9.24 -6.28 13.68
CA LEU A 143 -8.06 -6.41 14.53
C LEU A 143 -7.96 -5.26 15.56
N ALA A 144 -8.37 -4.05 15.19
CA ALA A 144 -8.43 -2.93 16.14
C ALA A 144 -9.52 -3.11 17.20
N VAL A 145 -10.72 -3.57 16.80
CA VAL A 145 -11.84 -3.83 17.73
C VAL A 145 -11.53 -4.98 18.69
N CYS A 146 -10.82 -6.02 18.22
CA CYS A 146 -10.36 -7.13 19.05
C CYS A 146 -9.17 -6.76 19.97
N GLY A 147 -8.69 -5.51 19.94
CA GLY A 147 -7.61 -5.02 20.79
C GLY A 147 -6.20 -5.43 20.35
N VAL A 148 -6.06 -6.04 19.18
CA VAL A 148 -4.75 -6.40 18.60
C VAL A 148 -4.03 -5.14 18.12
N PHE A 149 -4.77 -4.24 17.45
CA PHE A 149 -4.26 -2.94 17.04
C PHE A 149 -4.90 -1.82 17.86
N ASN A 150 -4.18 -0.71 18.02
CA ASN A 150 -4.81 0.52 18.45
C ASN A 150 -5.69 1.05 17.31
N ILE A 151 -6.91 1.50 17.61
CA ILE A 151 -7.83 2.12 16.64
C ILE A 151 -7.19 3.25 15.84
N PHE A 152 -6.17 3.93 16.39
CA PHE A 152 -5.39 4.91 15.63
C PHE A 152 -4.77 4.33 14.36
N PHE A 153 -4.32 3.08 14.33
CA PHE A 153 -3.76 2.47 13.12
C PHE A 153 -4.79 2.27 12.01
N PHE A 154 -6.06 2.09 12.35
CA PHE A 154 -7.13 2.10 11.35
C PHE A 154 -7.27 3.48 10.71
N VAL A 155 -7.20 4.55 11.52
CA VAL A 155 -7.19 5.93 11.01
C VAL A 155 -5.96 6.21 10.15
N LEU A 156 -4.78 5.73 10.56
CA LEU A 156 -3.55 5.84 9.78
C LEU A 156 -3.66 5.11 8.43
N PHE A 157 -4.28 3.94 8.41
CA PHE A 157 -4.50 3.19 7.18
C PHE A 157 -5.46 3.92 6.24
N ILE A 158 -6.57 4.47 6.76
CA ILE A 158 -7.46 5.33 5.97
C ILE A 158 -6.70 6.53 5.40
N LEU A 159 -5.80 7.14 6.18
CA LEU A 159 -5.00 8.27 5.72
C LEU A 159 -4.05 7.87 4.58
N PHE A 160 -3.44 6.69 4.64
CA PHE A 160 -2.63 6.13 3.56
C PHE A 160 -3.46 5.98 2.27
N GLU A 161 -4.67 5.42 2.36
CA GLU A 161 -5.52 5.24 1.17
C GLU A 161 -6.07 6.55 0.64
N PHE A 162 -6.43 7.49 1.53
CA PHE A 162 -6.81 8.83 1.12
C PHE A 162 -5.68 9.50 0.35
N ALA A 163 -4.43 9.39 0.83
CA ALA A 163 -3.26 9.93 0.15
C ALA A 163 -3.04 9.27 -1.22
N TYR A 164 -3.26 7.96 -1.32
CA TYR A 164 -3.20 7.20 -2.57
C TYR A 164 -4.24 7.72 -3.58
N LEU A 165 -5.49 7.92 -3.17
CA LEU A 165 -6.55 8.46 -4.04
C LEU A 165 -6.26 9.90 -4.47
N VAL A 166 -5.79 10.74 -3.55
CA VAL A 166 -5.40 12.13 -3.86
C VAL A 166 -4.27 12.15 -4.89
N ALA A 167 -3.23 11.34 -4.71
CA ALA A 167 -2.14 11.20 -5.67
C ALA A 167 -2.65 10.78 -7.07
N GLY A 168 -3.56 9.81 -7.13
CA GLY A 168 -4.18 9.38 -8.39
C GLY A 168 -4.95 10.50 -9.06
N SER A 169 -5.73 11.26 -8.29
CA SER A 169 -6.46 12.42 -8.84
C SER A 169 -5.53 13.52 -9.35
N ILE A 170 -4.38 13.78 -8.71
CA ILE A 170 -3.40 14.76 -9.18
C ILE A 170 -2.70 14.27 -10.46
N SER A 171 -2.38 12.97 -10.50
CA SER A 171 -1.81 12.29 -11.66
C SER A 171 -2.72 12.43 -12.89
N GLU A 172 -4.00 12.08 -12.77
CA GLU A 172 -5.01 12.17 -13.83
C GLU A 172 -5.27 13.61 -14.31
N ASN A 173 -5.24 14.58 -13.39
CA ASN A 173 -5.55 15.98 -13.67
C ASN A 173 -4.39 16.80 -14.25
N GLY A 174 -3.18 16.23 -14.42
CA GLY A 174 -2.16 16.93 -15.20
C GLY A 174 -0.69 16.57 -14.97
N LEU A 175 -0.34 15.74 -13.99
CA LEU A 175 1.08 15.42 -13.73
C LEU A 175 1.70 14.55 -14.84
N PHE A 176 0.97 13.54 -15.32
CA PHE A 176 1.46 12.58 -16.32
C PHE A 176 0.67 12.58 -17.62
N LYS A 177 -0.34 13.44 -17.73
CA LYS A 177 -1.12 13.59 -18.95
C LYS A 177 -0.25 14.23 -20.03
N LYS A 178 0.43 13.39 -20.81
CA LYS A 178 1.06 13.80 -22.07
C LYS A 178 -0.03 14.47 -22.89
N SER A 179 0.16 15.75 -23.19
CA SER A 179 -0.67 16.49 -24.12
C SER A 179 -0.89 15.63 -25.36
N ARG A 180 -2.13 15.19 -25.61
CA ARG A 180 -2.53 14.65 -26.92
C ARG A 180 -2.32 15.80 -27.92
N ILE A 181 -1.17 15.83 -28.58
CA ILE A 181 -0.92 16.60 -29.80
C ILE A 181 -0.76 15.58 -30.91
#